data_AF-A0A5D4U4R4-F1
#
_entry.id   AF-A0A5D4U4R4-F1
#
_cell.length_a   1.000
_cell.length_b   1.000
_cell.length_c   1.000
_cell.angle_alpha   90.00
_cell.angle_beta   90.00
_cell.angle_gamma   90.00
#
_symmetry.space_group_name_H-M   'P 1'
#
loop_
_entity.id
_entity.type
_entity.pdbx_description
1 polymer ?
#
loop_
_entity_poly.entity_id
_entity_poly.type
_entity_poly.pdbx_seq_one_letter_code
_entity_poly.pdbx_strand_id
1 'polypeptide(L)'
;MNKRLIATSASLLLILSGCNFMGMPGESDTENTNLVTQQTTSENETNEYLRYSVKSSAFSKNRELITYQVNNRVDMNEIETGLMSISEEYFPAEDYIYQEGQHLEEIRSWIRRESNDELGLNPPIEVEDSMGWEEVMEIKKESPMYLGYVHEQNYVDKEGNLKGISIALAMNSVDYITVDDNMGLKHFDTKEISGLDEPSKKMVSEGKKMAGTIINRIRQKEGLANIPVVISLYQLEKKNSVLPGSYFSYAYLDSNDKSIKKWRDTEKQEYLFPSDEAEEHDRVVSNRFKGLEEDMNSFFVDRTIQLVSKGTYIGSDMQKMVINVNTDMTKYGEIVGFVQAFTPEIQDFFPHEPVYIYVKTPEGTAATILLEPEQEPAVHIHDNGS
;
A
#
# COMPACT_ATOMS: atom_id res chain seq x y z
N MET A 1 -1.20 73.86 -46.55
CA MET A 1 -1.48 72.46 -46.19
C MET A 1 -0.38 71.98 -45.26
N ASN A 2 -0.78 71.53 -44.07
CA ASN A 2 0.06 71.38 -42.88
C ASN A 2 1.18 70.34 -43.03
N LYS A 3 2.34 70.62 -42.42
CA LYS A 3 3.00 69.74 -41.42
C LYS A 3 4.18 70.47 -40.73
N ARG A 4 3.90 70.94 -39.52
CA ARG A 4 4.82 70.92 -38.35
C ARG A 4 4.43 69.63 -37.56
N LEU A 5 5.21 68.95 -36.71
CA LEU A 5 6.07 69.32 -35.59
C LEU A 5 6.85 68.03 -35.20
N ILE A 6 8.15 68.10 -34.87
CA ILE A 6 8.75 68.03 -33.51
C ILE A 6 8.73 66.64 -32.85
N ALA A 7 9.94 66.20 -32.54
CA ALA A 7 10.29 65.08 -31.67
C ALA A 7 10.33 65.50 -30.19
N THR A 8 9.97 64.59 -29.28
CA THR A 8 10.71 64.32 -28.03
C THR A 8 10.16 63.09 -27.28
N SER A 9 11.10 62.32 -26.72
CA SER A 9 10.94 61.15 -25.85
C SER A 9 10.03 61.33 -24.63
N ALA A 10 9.44 60.23 -24.14
CA ALA A 10 9.70 59.69 -22.79
C ALA A 10 8.79 58.50 -22.43
N SER A 11 9.40 57.51 -21.79
CA SER A 11 8.84 56.62 -20.77
C SER A 11 7.85 55.52 -21.19
N LEU A 12 8.43 54.31 -21.29
CA LEU A 12 7.77 53.02 -21.24
C LEU A 12 7.17 52.79 -19.83
N LEU A 13 5.86 52.63 -19.74
CA LEU A 13 5.16 52.13 -18.55
C LEU A 13 4.25 50.99 -18.99
N LEU A 14 4.56 49.79 -18.50
CA LEU A 14 3.83 48.54 -18.64
C LEU A 14 2.43 48.69 -18.02
N ILE A 15 1.39 48.41 -18.81
CA ILE A 15 0.03 48.15 -18.32
C ILE A 15 -0.36 46.75 -18.79
N LEU A 16 -0.45 45.85 -17.81
CA LEU A 16 -1.07 44.53 -17.91
C LEU A 16 -2.53 44.68 -18.36
N SER A 17 -2.85 44.09 -19.51
CA SER A 17 -4.23 43.94 -19.99
C SER A 17 -4.65 42.50 -19.75
N GLY A 18 -5.49 42.28 -18.74
CA GLY A 18 -6.25 41.04 -18.60
C GLY A 18 -7.34 40.92 -19.66
N CYS A 19 -7.76 39.68 -19.93
CA CYS A 19 -9.02 39.39 -20.61
C CYS A 19 -9.68 38.17 -19.98
N ASN A 20 -10.79 38.44 -19.30
CA ASN A 20 -12.05 37.70 -19.24
C ASN A 20 -12.04 36.17 -19.07
N PHE A 21 -12.45 35.73 -17.88
CA PHE A 21 -13.17 34.47 -17.69
C PHE A 21 -14.39 34.71 -16.80
N MET A 22 -15.57 34.82 -17.41
CA MET A 22 -16.86 34.71 -16.75
C MET A 22 -17.76 33.82 -17.62
N GLY A 23 -18.13 32.67 -17.05
CA GLY A 23 -19.05 31.70 -17.62
C GLY A 23 -19.24 30.58 -16.61
N MET A 24 -20.22 30.73 -15.71
CA MET A 24 -20.76 29.61 -14.94
C MET A 24 -21.50 28.66 -15.88
N PRO A 25 -21.39 27.33 -15.69
CA PRO A 25 -22.45 26.40 -16.04
C PRO A 25 -23.17 25.92 -14.77
N GLY A 26 -24.50 25.87 -14.88
CA GLY A 26 -25.40 25.40 -13.84
C GLY A 26 -25.43 23.88 -13.68
N GLU A 27 -26.17 23.47 -12.65
CA GLU A 27 -26.54 22.09 -12.34
C GLU A 27 -27.08 21.35 -13.57
N SER A 28 -26.46 20.21 -13.87
CA SER A 28 -27.05 19.14 -14.66
C SER A 28 -26.81 17.81 -13.95
N ASP A 29 -27.87 17.29 -13.33
CA ASP A 29 -27.96 15.89 -12.92
C ASP A 29 -27.71 15.00 -14.13
N THR A 30 -26.57 14.32 -14.13
CA THR A 30 -26.34 13.12 -14.96
C THR A 30 -25.54 12.14 -14.12
N GLU A 31 -26.20 11.05 -13.71
CA GLU A 31 -25.55 9.83 -13.23
C GLU A 31 -24.53 9.37 -14.28
N ASN A 32 -23.25 9.57 -14.00
CA ASN A 32 -22.15 8.95 -14.73
C ASN A 32 -21.55 7.85 -13.85
N THR A 33 -22.22 6.70 -13.81
CA THR A 33 -21.58 5.42 -13.49
C THR A 33 -20.67 5.06 -14.67
N ASN A 34 -19.41 5.50 -14.61
CA ASN A 34 -18.23 4.92 -15.27
C ASN A 34 -17.06 5.88 -15.09
N LEU A 35 -16.46 5.88 -13.90
CA LEU A 35 -15.11 6.40 -13.70
C LEU A 35 -14.17 5.19 -13.58
N VAL A 36 -13.93 4.53 -14.71
CA VAL A 36 -12.67 3.81 -14.89
C VAL A 36 -11.65 4.90 -15.20
N THR A 37 -10.91 5.31 -14.17
CA THR A 37 -9.78 6.22 -14.31
C THR A 37 -8.86 5.66 -15.39
N GLN A 38 -8.62 6.43 -16.47
CA GLN A 38 -7.58 6.12 -17.43
C GLN A 38 -6.26 6.01 -16.66
N GLN A 39 -5.81 4.77 -16.47
CA GLN A 39 -4.60 4.40 -15.76
C GLN A 39 -3.41 4.80 -16.64
N THR A 40 -2.82 5.95 -16.35
CA THR A 40 -1.53 6.35 -16.94
C THR A 40 -0.41 5.50 -16.34
N THR A 41 0.01 4.47 -17.09
CA THR A 41 1.38 3.92 -17.22
C THR A 41 2.32 3.95 -16.00
N SER A 42 1.85 3.55 -14.82
CA SER A 42 2.68 3.03 -13.74
C SER A 42 1.79 2.17 -12.84
N GLU A 43 2.24 0.97 -12.47
CA GLU A 43 1.55 0.00 -11.57
C GLU A 43 0.66 -1.04 -12.27
N ASN A 44 1.27 -1.85 -13.13
CA ASN A 44 0.72 -3.15 -13.48
C ASN A 44 1.06 -4.16 -12.36
N GLU A 45 0.31 -4.15 -11.25
CA GLU A 45 0.16 -5.28 -10.30
C GLU A 45 -1.31 -5.38 -9.82
N THR A 46 -2.23 -4.67 -10.47
CA THR A 46 -3.49 -4.19 -9.86
C THR A 46 -4.71 -5.11 -10.05
N ASN A 47 -4.58 -6.28 -10.70
CA ASN A 47 -5.75 -7.10 -11.02
C ASN A 47 -6.38 -7.82 -9.81
N GLU A 48 -5.65 -8.07 -8.72
CA GLU A 48 -6.16 -8.88 -7.60
C GLU A 48 -7.25 -8.17 -6.78
N TYR A 49 -7.31 -6.84 -6.83
CA TYR A 49 -8.10 -6.02 -5.90
C TYR A 49 -9.32 -5.34 -6.53
N LEU A 50 -9.60 -5.62 -7.81
CA LEU A 50 -10.74 -5.05 -8.55
C LEU A 50 -12.08 -5.76 -8.28
N ARG A 51 -12.20 -6.49 -7.17
CA ARG A 51 -13.41 -7.29 -6.88
C ARG A 51 -14.58 -6.42 -6.42
N TYR A 52 -14.30 -5.43 -5.57
CA TYR A 52 -15.35 -4.58 -5.01
C TYR A 52 -15.79 -3.48 -5.97
N SER A 53 -17.11 -3.29 -6.07
CA SER A 53 -17.63 -1.99 -6.50
C SER A 53 -17.29 -0.92 -5.47
N VAL A 54 -16.88 0.27 -5.93
CA VAL A 54 -16.45 1.37 -5.04
C VAL A 54 -17.50 2.48 -5.03
N LYS A 55 -17.86 2.95 -3.84
CA LYS A 55 -18.72 4.11 -3.66
C LYS A 55 -17.94 5.42 -3.87
N SER A 56 -18.02 5.96 -5.09
CA SER A 56 -17.18 7.08 -5.57
C SER A 56 -17.39 8.43 -4.89
N SER A 57 -18.50 8.64 -4.17
CA SER A 57 -18.87 9.94 -3.58
C SER A 57 -18.56 10.08 -2.09
N ALA A 58 -17.91 9.09 -1.46
CA ALA A 58 -17.64 9.06 -0.03
C ALA A 58 -16.14 8.88 0.23
N PHE A 59 -15.48 9.96 0.62
CA PHE A 59 -14.04 9.99 0.87
C PHE A 59 -13.74 9.83 2.36
N SER A 60 -12.64 9.17 2.69
CA SER A 60 -12.25 8.89 4.06
C SER A 60 -12.16 10.19 4.86
N LYS A 61 -12.67 10.16 6.10
CA LYS A 61 -12.48 11.28 7.04
C LYS A 61 -11.01 11.48 7.44
N ASN A 62 -10.15 10.50 7.15
CA ASN A 62 -8.71 10.52 7.39
C ASN A 62 -7.90 10.34 6.11
N ARG A 63 -8.44 10.71 4.95
CA ARG A 63 -7.89 10.36 3.63
C ARG A 63 -6.38 10.62 3.47
N GLU A 64 -5.93 11.79 3.90
CA GLU A 64 -4.51 12.16 3.77
C GLU A 64 -3.63 11.58 4.88
N LEU A 65 -4.21 11.06 5.97
CA LEU A 65 -3.46 10.66 7.16
C LEU A 65 -2.46 9.54 6.86
N ILE A 66 -2.82 8.58 6.00
CA ILE A 66 -1.94 7.48 5.62
C ILE A 66 -0.64 8.00 4.98
N THR A 67 -0.71 9.04 4.16
CA THR A 67 0.47 9.65 3.50
C THR A 67 1.42 10.35 4.49
N TYR A 68 0.91 10.76 5.65
CA TYR A 68 1.71 11.40 6.70
C TYR A 68 2.30 10.42 7.70
N GLN A 69 1.70 9.24 7.87
CA GLN A 69 2.09 8.26 8.90
C GLN A 69 2.86 7.06 8.33
N VAL A 70 2.49 6.62 7.12
CA VAL A 70 3.12 5.49 6.45
C VAL A 70 4.12 6.04 5.43
N ASN A 71 5.40 5.74 5.64
CA ASN A 71 6.48 6.32 4.85
C ASN A 71 6.71 5.61 3.52
N ASN A 72 6.28 4.35 3.41
CA ASN A 72 6.56 3.48 2.28
C ASN A 72 5.29 3.26 1.44
N ARG A 73 5.34 3.56 0.14
CA ARG A 73 4.17 3.42 -0.75
C ARG A 73 3.71 1.97 -0.88
N VAL A 74 4.62 1.00 -0.85
CA VAL A 74 4.23 -0.42 -0.91
C VAL A 74 3.48 -0.86 0.35
N ASP A 75 3.85 -0.36 1.53
CA ASP A 75 3.08 -0.56 2.77
C ASP A 75 1.69 0.06 2.69
N MET A 76 1.57 1.27 2.12
CA MET A 76 0.26 1.91 1.96
C MET A 76 -0.67 1.05 1.10
N ASN A 77 -0.17 0.55 -0.02
CA ASN A 77 -0.95 -0.30 -0.92
C ASN A 77 -1.36 -1.60 -0.21
N GLU A 78 -0.45 -2.26 0.50
CA GLU A 78 -0.76 -3.52 1.20
C GLU A 78 -1.71 -3.32 2.39
N ILE A 79 -1.62 -2.21 3.13
CA ILE A 79 -2.58 -1.87 4.19
C ILE A 79 -4.00 -1.74 3.64
N GLU A 80 -4.16 -1.16 2.45
CA GLU A 80 -5.48 -1.02 1.84
C GLU A 80 -5.95 -2.35 1.24
N THR A 81 -5.14 -2.93 0.37
CA THR A 81 -5.52 -4.09 -0.45
C THR A 81 -5.47 -5.42 0.30
N GLY A 82 -4.51 -5.59 1.21
CA GLY A 82 -4.46 -6.73 2.12
C GLY A 82 -5.62 -6.73 3.10
N LEU A 83 -6.07 -5.56 3.58
CA LEU A 83 -7.28 -5.48 4.40
C LEU A 83 -8.54 -5.85 3.61
N MET A 84 -8.64 -5.43 2.34
CA MET A 84 -9.74 -5.86 1.45
C MET A 84 -9.73 -7.38 1.29
N SER A 85 -8.56 -7.99 1.07
CA SER A 85 -8.42 -9.45 0.95
C SER A 85 -8.88 -10.19 2.21
N ILE A 86 -8.49 -9.74 3.41
CA ILE A 86 -8.98 -10.30 4.69
C ILE A 86 -10.49 -10.09 4.84
N SER A 87 -11.00 -8.95 4.38
CA SER A 87 -12.41 -8.58 4.51
C SER A 87 -13.33 -9.42 3.63
N GLU A 88 -12.86 -9.89 2.47
CA GLU A 88 -13.64 -10.69 1.52
C GLU A 88 -14.19 -11.98 2.15
N GLU A 89 -13.50 -12.56 3.16
CA GLU A 89 -14.01 -13.73 3.89
C GLU A 89 -15.35 -13.44 4.62
N TYR A 90 -15.55 -12.19 5.05
CA TYR A 90 -16.70 -11.77 5.88
C TYR A 90 -17.66 -10.83 5.15
N PHE A 91 -17.17 -10.12 4.15
CA PHE A 91 -17.90 -9.16 3.33
C PHE A 91 -17.64 -9.43 1.83
N PRO A 92 -18.19 -10.51 1.24
CA PRO A 92 -17.94 -10.86 -0.15
C PRO A 92 -18.32 -9.76 -1.16
N ALA A 93 -17.45 -9.49 -2.13
CA ALA A 93 -17.63 -8.43 -3.12
C ALA A 93 -18.88 -8.60 -4.01
N GLU A 94 -19.46 -9.80 -4.07
CA GLU A 94 -20.74 -10.06 -4.74
C GLU A 94 -21.95 -9.41 -4.04
N ASP A 95 -21.86 -9.25 -2.72
CA ASP A 95 -22.94 -8.78 -1.86
C ASP A 95 -22.70 -7.36 -1.33
N TYR A 96 -21.43 -6.93 -1.25
CA TYR A 96 -21.03 -5.68 -0.60
C TYR A 96 -20.28 -4.72 -1.54
N ILE A 97 -20.48 -3.43 -1.29
CA ILE A 97 -19.79 -2.33 -1.96
C ILE A 97 -18.75 -1.76 -0.99
N TYR A 98 -17.52 -1.56 -1.48
CA TYR A 98 -16.45 -0.91 -0.73
C TYR A 98 -16.71 0.60 -0.61
N GLN A 99 -16.47 1.13 0.59
CA GLN A 99 -16.51 2.55 0.89
C GLN A 99 -15.30 2.94 1.76
N GLU A 100 -14.64 4.05 1.44
CA GLU A 100 -13.56 4.60 2.28
C GLU A 100 -14.08 4.93 3.70
N GLY A 101 -13.25 4.78 4.74
CA GLY A 101 -13.66 4.93 6.14
C GLY A 101 -14.34 6.26 6.51
N GLN A 102 -15.60 6.18 6.96
CA GLN A 102 -16.45 7.34 7.25
C GLN A 102 -16.64 7.64 8.73
N HIS A 103 -16.21 6.75 9.63
CA HIS A 103 -16.66 6.82 11.01
C HIS A 103 -15.57 7.15 12.02
N LEU A 104 -14.29 6.86 11.79
CA LEU A 104 -13.25 7.00 12.82
C LEU A 104 -12.44 8.29 12.67
N GLU A 105 -12.99 9.45 13.06
CA GLU A 105 -12.31 10.76 12.95
C GLU A 105 -11.11 10.91 13.90
N GLU A 106 -11.08 10.12 14.97
CA GLU A 106 -10.17 10.29 16.09
C GLU A 106 -8.81 9.59 15.89
N ILE A 107 -8.56 8.99 14.71
CA ILE A 107 -7.34 8.20 14.44
C ILE A 107 -6.07 9.02 14.70
N ARG A 108 -6.05 10.32 14.37
CA ARG A 108 -4.90 11.20 14.65
C ARG A 108 -4.54 11.30 16.13
N SER A 109 -5.52 11.16 17.02
CA SER A 109 -5.30 11.14 18.46
C SER A 109 -4.90 9.74 18.92
N TRP A 110 -5.51 8.69 18.36
CA TRP A 110 -5.22 7.29 18.73
C TRP A 110 -3.76 6.90 18.52
N ILE A 111 -3.13 7.38 17.46
CA ILE A 111 -1.72 7.06 17.15
C ILE A 111 -0.71 7.83 18.03
N ARG A 112 -1.16 8.74 18.89
CA ARG A 112 -0.28 9.47 19.83
C ARG A 112 0.01 8.65 21.08
N ARG A 113 0.97 9.13 21.87
CA ARG A 113 1.23 8.61 23.23
C ARG A 113 0.11 9.01 24.16
N GLU A 114 -0.24 8.13 25.09
CA GLU A 114 -1.18 8.40 26.20
C GLU A 114 -0.77 9.66 27.00
N SER A 115 0.53 9.92 27.14
CA SER A 115 1.06 11.13 27.82
C SER A 115 0.84 12.44 27.06
N ASN A 116 0.52 12.37 25.76
CA ASN A 116 0.44 13.53 24.87
C ASN A 116 -0.99 13.80 24.38
N ASP A 117 -1.90 12.82 24.52
CA ASP A 117 -3.28 12.88 24.09
C ASP A 117 -4.11 11.87 24.91
N GLU A 118 -5.25 12.29 25.46
CA GLU A 118 -6.12 11.44 26.29
C GLU A 118 -6.66 10.21 25.54
N LEU A 119 -6.75 10.28 24.21
CA LEU A 119 -7.15 9.16 23.36
C LEU A 119 -5.96 8.37 22.80
N GLY A 120 -4.72 8.79 23.09
CA GLY A 120 -3.49 8.12 22.69
C GLY A 120 -3.50 6.65 23.07
N LEU A 121 -2.97 5.81 22.19
CA LEU A 121 -2.83 4.37 22.42
C LEU A 121 -1.38 3.94 22.59
N ASN A 122 -0.41 4.75 22.13
CA ASN A 122 0.99 4.44 22.33
C ASN A 122 1.41 4.64 23.79
N PRO A 123 2.38 3.85 24.29
CA PRO A 123 2.82 3.94 25.67
C PRO A 123 3.19 5.37 26.12
N PRO A 124 2.79 5.78 27.33
CA PRO A 124 3.18 7.06 27.88
C PRO A 124 4.69 7.11 28.14
N ILE A 125 5.22 8.33 28.16
CA ILE A 125 6.58 8.63 28.61
C ILE A 125 6.53 9.81 29.58
N GLU A 126 7.47 9.84 30.50
CA GLU A 126 7.68 10.97 31.40
C GLU A 126 8.92 11.72 30.90
N VAL A 127 8.72 12.96 30.48
CA VAL A 127 9.79 13.85 30.00
C VAL A 127 9.65 15.17 30.74
N GLU A 128 10.73 15.62 31.38
CA GLU A 128 10.80 16.91 32.06
C GLU A 128 11.57 17.91 31.20
N ASP A 129 11.18 19.20 31.25
CA ASP A 129 11.82 20.27 30.47
C ASP A 129 13.32 20.44 30.77
N SER A 130 13.79 19.95 31.94
CA SER A 130 15.20 19.99 32.33
C SER A 130 16.04 18.83 31.80
N MET A 131 15.44 17.80 31.22
CA MET A 131 16.15 16.62 30.72
C MET A 131 16.99 16.96 29.48
N GLY A 132 18.19 16.37 29.40
CA GLY A 132 19.03 16.44 28.21
C GLY A 132 18.44 15.62 27.06
N TRP A 133 18.79 15.95 25.82
CA TRP A 133 18.24 15.24 24.65
C TRP A 133 18.63 13.74 24.65
N GLU A 134 19.81 13.39 25.17
CA GLU A 134 20.25 11.99 25.30
C GLU A 134 19.34 11.20 26.25
N GLU A 135 18.93 11.80 27.37
CA GLU A 135 18.05 11.15 28.35
C GLU A 135 16.65 10.92 27.77
N VAL A 136 16.09 11.93 27.11
CA VAL A 136 14.82 11.83 26.39
C VAL A 136 14.89 10.76 25.30
N MET A 137 16.03 10.64 24.61
CA MET A 137 16.26 9.64 23.58
C MET A 137 16.20 8.21 24.14
N GLU A 138 16.85 7.94 25.28
CA GLU A 138 16.79 6.63 25.93
C GLU A 138 15.38 6.30 26.43
N ILE A 139 14.68 7.25 27.06
CA ILE A 139 13.29 7.07 27.52
C ILE A 139 12.38 6.66 26.35
N LYS A 140 12.52 7.33 25.19
CA LYS A 140 11.75 6.97 23.99
C LYS A 140 12.12 5.59 23.44
N LYS A 141 13.39 5.16 23.52
CA LYS A 141 13.84 3.82 23.10
C LYS A 141 13.33 2.70 24.02
N GLU A 142 13.20 2.96 25.32
CA GLU A 142 12.62 2.03 26.28
C GLU A 142 11.10 1.88 26.13
N SER A 143 10.43 2.94 25.67
CA SER A 143 8.99 3.01 25.46
C SER A 143 8.67 3.43 24.02
N PRO A 144 8.90 2.56 23.00
CA PRO A 144 8.77 2.94 21.61
C PRO A 144 7.32 3.17 21.18
N MET A 145 7.12 3.86 20.07
CA MET A 145 5.83 3.98 19.39
C MET A 145 5.52 2.67 18.66
N TYR A 146 4.59 1.87 19.20
CA TYR A 146 4.16 0.61 18.58
C TYR A 146 3.17 0.83 17.44
N LEU A 147 2.22 1.76 17.57
CA LEU A 147 1.18 2.02 16.57
C LEU A 147 1.58 3.23 15.71
N GLY A 148 1.78 3.00 14.41
CA GLY A 148 2.07 4.06 13.44
C GLY A 148 0.81 4.62 12.80
N TYR A 149 -0.14 3.77 12.44
CA TYR A 149 -1.35 4.17 11.71
C TYR A 149 -2.54 3.25 11.99
N VAL A 150 -3.76 3.75 11.77
CA VAL A 150 -4.99 2.95 11.76
C VAL A 150 -5.73 3.24 10.46
N HIS A 151 -6.14 2.19 9.75
CA HIS A 151 -6.92 2.29 8.52
C HIS A 151 -8.34 1.77 8.76
N GLU A 152 -9.34 2.44 8.18
CA GLU A 152 -10.77 2.07 8.25
C GLU A 152 -11.31 1.84 6.83
N GLN A 153 -12.00 0.73 6.64
CA GLN A 153 -12.77 0.40 5.44
C GLN A 153 -14.20 0.07 5.82
N ASN A 154 -15.16 0.54 5.02
CA ASN A 154 -16.57 0.30 5.23
C ASN A 154 -17.12 -0.58 4.11
N TYR A 155 -18.02 -1.49 4.48
CA TYR A 155 -18.74 -2.37 3.56
C TYR A 155 -20.22 -2.07 3.66
N VAL A 156 -20.83 -1.68 2.54
CA VAL A 156 -22.22 -1.23 2.47
C VAL A 156 -23.05 -2.09 1.51
N ASP A 157 -24.37 -2.14 1.71
CA ASP A 157 -25.28 -2.75 0.74
C ASP A 157 -25.53 -1.84 -0.47
N LYS A 158 -26.33 -2.31 -1.44
CA LYS A 158 -26.67 -1.57 -2.67
C LYS A 158 -27.43 -0.28 -2.40
N GLU A 159 -28.17 -0.22 -1.30
CA GLU A 159 -28.88 0.97 -0.81
C GLU A 159 -27.94 1.93 -0.06
N GLY A 160 -26.70 1.52 0.20
CA GLY A 160 -25.67 2.32 0.86
C GLY A 160 -25.70 2.26 2.39
N ASN A 161 -26.42 1.32 2.99
CA ASN A 161 -26.43 1.10 4.42
C ASN A 161 -25.17 0.35 4.86
N LEU A 162 -24.55 0.81 5.95
CA LEU A 162 -23.39 0.16 6.55
C LEU A 162 -23.73 -1.25 7.05
N LYS A 163 -22.93 -2.23 6.62
CA LYS A 163 -23.06 -3.64 7.02
C LYS A 163 -21.82 -4.20 7.69
N GLY A 164 -20.67 -3.57 7.52
CA GLY A 164 -19.41 -4.04 8.09
C GLY A 164 -18.36 -2.94 8.12
N ILE A 165 -17.44 -3.05 9.06
CA ILE A 165 -16.23 -2.24 9.12
C ILE A 165 -15.02 -3.16 9.23
N SER A 166 -13.99 -2.88 8.45
CA SER A 166 -12.67 -3.49 8.62
C SER A 166 -11.67 -2.45 9.07
N ILE A 167 -10.79 -2.85 9.98
CA ILE A 167 -9.79 -1.98 10.61
C ILE A 167 -8.43 -2.66 10.57
N ALA A 168 -7.41 -1.93 10.13
CA ALA A 168 -6.02 -2.36 10.25
C ALA A 168 -5.27 -1.44 11.22
N LEU A 169 -4.58 -2.03 12.18
CA LEU A 169 -3.59 -1.36 13.02
C LEU A 169 -2.22 -1.60 12.41
N ALA A 170 -1.64 -0.56 11.83
CA ALA A 170 -0.30 -0.59 11.27
C ALA A 170 0.73 -0.34 12.38
N MET A 171 1.39 -1.42 12.78
CA MET A 171 2.36 -1.52 13.86
C MET A 171 3.77 -1.26 13.33
N ASN A 172 4.55 -0.44 14.02
CA ASN A 172 5.93 -0.16 13.64
C ASN A 172 6.82 -1.39 13.89
N SER A 173 7.54 -1.86 12.87
CA SER A 173 8.69 -2.77 13.04
C SER A 173 9.93 -2.04 13.55
N VAL A 174 10.04 -0.75 13.23
CA VAL A 174 11.09 0.16 13.69
C VAL A 174 10.46 1.49 14.09
N ASP A 175 10.71 1.95 15.31
CA ASP A 175 10.39 3.32 15.73
C ASP A 175 11.55 4.25 15.36
N TYR A 176 11.25 5.30 14.60
CA TYR A 176 12.22 6.30 14.15
C TYR A 176 12.10 7.53 15.02
N ILE A 177 13.03 7.65 15.98
CA ILE A 177 12.93 8.60 17.07
C ILE A 177 13.63 9.91 16.70
N THR A 178 12.97 11.03 16.96
CA THR A 178 13.54 12.37 16.86
C THR A 178 13.39 13.09 18.20
N VAL A 179 14.46 13.75 18.64
CA VAL A 179 14.49 14.60 19.85
C VAL A 179 15.14 15.94 19.48
N ASP A 180 14.47 17.03 19.84
CA ASP A 180 15.04 18.38 19.73
C ASP A 180 15.81 18.69 21.02
N ASP A 181 17.02 19.25 20.92
CA ASP A 181 17.73 19.79 22.07
C ASP A 181 17.31 21.22 22.41
N ASN A 182 17.84 21.75 23.52
CA ASN A 182 17.55 23.11 23.99
C ASN A 182 18.05 24.23 23.05
N MET A 183 18.89 23.89 22.06
CA MET A 183 19.36 24.80 21.01
C MET A 183 18.55 24.66 19.71
N GLY A 184 17.58 23.75 19.67
CA GLY A 184 16.75 23.47 18.50
C GLY A 184 17.43 22.56 17.45
N LEU A 185 18.51 21.87 17.80
CA LEU A 185 19.11 20.85 16.94
C LEU A 185 18.36 19.53 17.09
N LYS A 186 18.22 18.82 15.97
CA LYS A 186 17.55 17.52 15.91
C LYS A 186 18.54 16.38 16.02
N HIS A 187 18.24 15.46 16.94
CA HIS A 187 18.94 14.21 17.15
C HIS A 187 18.05 13.05 16.73
N PHE A 188 18.63 12.06 16.05
CA PHE A 188 17.90 10.94 15.44
C PHE A 188 18.45 9.63 15.95
N ASP A 189 17.57 8.69 16.25
CA ASP A 189 17.92 7.30 16.54
C ASP A 189 16.77 6.38 16.11
N THR A 190 16.97 5.07 16.23
CA THR A 190 15.96 4.07 15.90
C THR A 190 15.85 3.01 16.99
N LYS A 191 14.65 2.47 17.16
CA LYS A 191 14.40 1.29 17.99
C LYS A 191 13.77 0.20 17.14
N GLU A 192 14.46 -0.92 16.98
CA GLU A 192 13.88 -2.12 16.37
C GLU A 192 12.87 -2.76 17.35
N ILE A 193 11.67 -3.00 16.82
CA ILE A 193 10.50 -3.58 17.50
C ILE A 193 10.20 -4.98 16.93
N SER A 194 10.52 -5.24 15.65
CA SER A 194 10.36 -6.55 15.02
C SER A 194 11.35 -7.58 15.57
N GLY A 195 10.91 -8.85 15.67
CA GLY A 195 11.81 -9.99 15.93
C GLY A 195 11.08 -11.21 16.52
N LEU A 196 11.21 -12.39 15.91
CA LEU A 196 10.41 -13.61 16.18
C LEU A 196 10.58 -14.25 17.58
N ASP A 197 11.44 -13.75 18.46
CA ASP A 197 11.67 -14.41 19.76
C ASP A 197 11.24 -13.61 21.01
N GLU A 198 11.31 -12.27 21.03
CA GLU A 198 10.86 -11.45 22.20
C GLU A 198 10.23 -10.09 21.83
N PRO A 199 10.83 -9.25 20.96
CA PRO A 199 10.22 -7.98 20.53
C PRO A 199 8.88 -8.13 19.79
N SER A 200 8.74 -9.18 18.95
CA SER A 200 7.46 -9.49 18.28
C SER A 200 6.35 -9.81 19.26
N LYS A 201 6.63 -10.57 20.33
CA LYS A 201 5.61 -10.90 21.34
C LYS A 201 5.06 -9.64 22.00
N LYS A 202 5.92 -8.66 22.25
CA LYS A 202 5.48 -7.37 22.82
C LYS A 202 4.69 -6.54 21.82
N MET A 203 5.13 -6.46 20.56
CA MET A 203 4.35 -5.81 19.48
C MET A 203 2.97 -6.45 19.31
N VAL A 204 2.89 -7.78 19.29
CA VAL A 204 1.64 -8.54 19.20
C VAL A 204 0.76 -8.25 20.42
N SER A 205 1.31 -8.28 21.63
CA SER A 205 0.58 -8.00 22.86
C SER A 205 0.02 -6.58 22.88
N GLU A 206 0.84 -5.57 22.55
CA GLU A 206 0.41 -4.18 22.47
C GLU A 206 -0.62 -3.97 21.37
N GLY A 207 -0.42 -4.52 20.17
CA GLY A 207 -1.39 -4.47 19.08
C GLY A 207 -2.74 -5.06 19.47
N LYS A 208 -2.77 -6.24 20.12
CA LYS A 208 -4.01 -6.87 20.60
C LYS A 208 -4.69 -6.05 21.71
N LYS A 209 -3.91 -5.43 22.60
CA LYS A 209 -4.43 -4.51 23.65
C LYS A 209 -5.07 -3.26 23.01
N MET A 210 -4.36 -2.62 22.08
CA MET A 210 -4.84 -1.44 21.36
C MET A 210 -6.09 -1.75 20.54
N ALA A 211 -6.12 -2.90 19.86
CA ALA A 211 -7.29 -3.40 19.13
C ALA A 211 -8.50 -3.56 20.05
N GLY A 212 -8.32 -4.13 21.25
CA GLY A 212 -9.38 -4.21 22.26
C GLY A 212 -9.94 -2.84 22.65
N THR A 213 -9.07 -1.85 22.86
CA THR A 213 -9.49 -0.46 23.14
C THR A 213 -10.25 0.16 21.98
N ILE A 214 -9.78 -0.04 20.73
CA ILE A 214 -10.44 0.47 19.52
C ILE A 214 -11.84 -0.14 19.36
N ILE A 215 -11.99 -1.47 19.54
CA ILE A 215 -13.30 -2.13 19.51
C ILE A 215 -14.24 -1.53 20.55
N ASN A 216 -13.77 -1.31 21.78
CA ASN A 216 -14.59 -0.69 22.83
C ASN A 216 -15.06 0.72 22.43
N ARG A 217 -14.17 1.53 21.82
CA ARG A 217 -14.52 2.88 21.32
C ARG A 217 -15.56 2.81 20.20
N ILE A 218 -15.40 1.88 19.25
CA ILE A 218 -16.35 1.67 18.13
C ILE A 218 -17.73 1.27 18.65
N ARG A 219 -17.79 0.34 19.61
CA ARG A 219 -19.06 -0.13 20.17
C ARG A 219 -19.83 0.96 20.93
N GLN A 220 -19.17 2.05 21.33
CA GLN A 220 -19.77 3.22 21.97
C GLN A 220 -20.21 4.29 20.97
N LYS A 221 -19.81 4.19 19.69
CA LYS A 221 -20.12 5.19 18.67
C LYS A 221 -21.52 4.96 18.11
N GLU A 222 -22.27 6.05 17.94
CA GLU A 222 -23.61 6.02 17.37
C GLU A 222 -23.59 5.37 15.98
N GLY A 223 -24.52 4.44 15.74
CA GLY A 223 -24.60 3.68 14.48
C GLY A 223 -23.64 2.49 14.36
N LEU A 224 -22.65 2.34 15.23
CA LEU A 224 -21.63 1.27 15.14
C LEU A 224 -21.71 0.19 16.22
N ALA A 225 -22.57 0.39 17.23
CA ALA A 225 -22.67 -0.49 18.39
C ALA A 225 -22.87 -1.98 18.05
N ASN A 226 -23.56 -2.27 16.94
CA ASN A 226 -23.88 -3.65 16.53
C ASN A 226 -23.42 -3.96 15.09
N ILE A 227 -22.42 -3.26 14.55
CA ILE A 227 -21.89 -3.55 13.21
C ILE A 227 -20.82 -4.64 13.32
N PRO A 228 -20.83 -5.67 12.45
CA PRO A 228 -19.73 -6.61 12.33
C PRO A 228 -18.39 -5.92 12.08
N VAL A 229 -17.34 -6.33 12.78
CA VAL A 229 -16.01 -5.72 12.66
C VAL A 229 -14.95 -6.77 12.37
N VAL A 230 -14.18 -6.57 11.32
CA VAL A 230 -12.88 -7.21 11.13
C VAL A 230 -11.81 -6.27 11.69
N ILE A 231 -10.96 -6.76 12.59
CA ILE A 231 -9.83 -6.00 13.11
C ILE A 231 -8.55 -6.78 12.93
N SER A 232 -7.55 -6.14 12.35
CA SER A 232 -6.31 -6.79 11.91
C SER A 232 -5.09 -6.01 12.38
N LEU A 233 -3.98 -6.73 12.53
CA LEU A 233 -2.68 -6.19 12.90
C LEU A 233 -1.74 -6.40 11.71
N TYR A 234 -1.15 -5.28 11.28
CA TYR A 234 -0.23 -5.19 10.16
C TYR A 234 1.14 -4.75 10.69
N GLN A 235 2.21 -5.44 10.37
CA GLN A 235 3.57 -4.98 10.68
C GLN A 235 4.07 -4.15 9.51
N LEU A 236 4.35 -2.86 9.73
CA LEU A 236 5.00 -1.97 8.77
C LEU A 236 6.43 -2.43 8.49
N GLU A 237 6.92 -2.20 7.29
CA GLU A 237 8.30 -2.48 6.94
C GLU A 237 9.23 -1.27 7.18
N LYS A 238 10.55 -1.51 7.18
CA LYS A 238 11.56 -0.44 7.27
C LYS A 238 11.38 0.54 6.10
N LYS A 239 11.61 1.84 6.35
CA LYS A 239 11.32 2.95 5.40
C LYS A 239 11.88 2.78 3.97
N ASN A 240 13.00 2.06 3.81
CA ASN A 240 13.67 1.88 2.52
C ASN A 240 13.43 0.50 1.90
N SER A 241 12.47 -0.26 2.42
CA SER A 241 12.15 -1.58 1.87
C SER A 241 11.39 -1.47 0.56
N VAL A 242 11.77 -2.34 -0.38
CA VAL A 242 11.08 -2.55 -1.65
C VAL A 242 9.93 -3.55 -1.53
N LEU A 243 9.88 -4.31 -0.42
CA LEU A 243 8.75 -5.15 -0.05
C LEU A 243 7.85 -4.42 0.94
N PRO A 244 6.52 -4.61 0.86
CA PRO A 244 5.64 -4.21 1.93
C PRO A 244 5.91 -5.03 3.19
N GLY A 245 5.40 -4.54 4.30
CA GLY A 245 5.20 -5.35 5.49
C GLY A 245 4.10 -6.39 5.29
N SER A 246 3.57 -6.91 6.38
CA SER A 246 2.58 -8.00 6.30
C SER A 246 1.56 -7.96 7.44
N TYR A 247 0.35 -8.39 7.12
CA TYR A 247 -0.60 -8.80 8.16
C TYR A 247 -0.04 -10.01 8.89
N PHE A 248 -0.14 -10.00 10.22
CA PHE A 248 0.27 -11.15 11.05
C PHE A 248 -0.86 -11.71 11.93
N SER A 249 -1.95 -10.98 12.14
CA SER A 249 -3.09 -11.47 12.92
C SER A 249 -4.37 -10.68 12.62
N TYR A 250 -5.52 -11.34 12.65
CA TYR A 250 -6.83 -10.67 12.59
C TYR A 250 -7.87 -11.37 13.46
N ALA A 251 -8.97 -10.66 13.71
CA ALA A 251 -10.14 -11.19 14.38
C ALA A 251 -11.42 -10.65 13.75
N TYR A 252 -12.44 -11.49 13.72
CA TYR A 252 -13.80 -11.11 13.34
C TYR A 252 -14.69 -11.05 14.58
N LEU A 253 -15.49 -9.99 14.67
CA LEU A 253 -16.48 -9.78 15.70
C LEU A 253 -17.84 -9.62 15.04
N ASP A 254 -18.77 -10.51 15.41
CA ASP A 254 -20.16 -10.39 14.99
C ASP A 254 -20.83 -9.16 15.64
N SER A 255 -22.01 -8.78 15.14
CA SER A 255 -22.83 -7.66 15.63
C SER A 255 -23.05 -7.68 17.15
N ASN A 256 -23.18 -8.85 17.75
CA ASN A 256 -23.47 -9.00 19.19
C ASN A 256 -22.21 -9.06 20.06
N ASP A 257 -21.02 -9.10 19.46
CA ASP A 257 -19.78 -9.29 20.17
C ASP A 257 -19.24 -7.96 20.71
N LYS A 258 -19.06 -7.93 22.03
CA LYS A 258 -18.54 -6.76 22.78
C LYS A 258 -17.03 -6.75 22.89
N SER A 259 -16.38 -7.88 22.64
CA SER A 259 -14.94 -8.04 22.77
C SER A 259 -14.41 -9.11 21.83
N ILE A 260 -13.10 -9.04 21.54
CA ILE A 260 -12.40 -9.98 20.68
C ILE A 260 -12.28 -11.33 21.40
N LYS A 261 -12.87 -12.38 20.84
CA LYS A 261 -12.85 -13.74 21.44
C LYS A 261 -11.70 -14.61 20.95
N LYS A 262 -11.37 -14.51 19.67
CA LYS A 262 -10.37 -15.36 19.01
C LYS A 262 -9.63 -14.56 17.95
N TRP A 263 -8.31 -14.68 17.98
CA TRP A 263 -7.42 -14.22 16.93
C TRP A 263 -7.11 -15.37 15.98
N ARG A 264 -6.90 -15.05 14.71
CA ARG A 264 -6.37 -15.93 13.68
C ARG A 264 -5.08 -15.30 13.19
N ASP A 265 -4.02 -16.10 13.15
CA ASP A 265 -2.74 -15.63 12.65
C ASP A 265 -2.72 -15.75 11.12
N THR A 266 -1.98 -14.88 10.47
CA THR A 266 -1.80 -14.89 9.01
C THR A 266 -0.38 -15.31 8.70
N GLU A 267 -0.24 -16.23 7.75
CA GLU A 267 1.04 -16.80 7.34
C GLU A 267 1.49 -16.24 5.98
N LYS A 268 0.95 -15.08 5.57
CA LYS A 268 1.31 -14.44 4.30
C LYS A 268 2.73 -13.89 4.40
N GLN A 269 3.62 -14.35 3.53
CA GLN A 269 4.99 -13.84 3.41
C GLN A 269 5.31 -13.52 1.94
N GLU A 270 6.21 -12.57 1.73
CA GLU A 270 6.69 -12.20 0.39
C GLU A 270 8.20 -12.36 0.31
N TYR A 271 8.68 -12.93 -0.79
CA TYR A 271 10.09 -13.17 -1.05
C TYR A 271 10.47 -12.59 -2.41
N LEU A 272 11.64 -11.95 -2.48
CA LEU A 272 12.21 -11.47 -3.73
C LEU A 272 13.14 -12.53 -4.31
N PHE A 273 13.02 -12.82 -5.60
CA PHE A 273 13.99 -13.67 -6.29
C PHE A 273 14.77 -12.86 -7.34
N PRO A 274 16.08 -13.08 -7.45
CA PRO A 274 16.90 -13.87 -6.53
C PRO A 274 17.21 -13.13 -5.21
N SER A 275 17.18 -13.83 -4.07
CA SER A 275 17.74 -13.36 -2.79
C SER A 275 18.18 -14.54 -1.91
N ASP A 276 19.04 -14.29 -0.91
CA ASP A 276 19.49 -15.31 0.04
C ASP A 276 18.31 -15.86 0.86
N GLU A 277 17.40 -14.99 1.28
CA GLU A 277 16.19 -15.37 2.04
C GLU A 277 15.25 -16.24 1.20
N ALA A 278 15.09 -15.91 -0.07
CA ALA A 278 14.28 -16.70 -0.99
C ALA A 278 14.91 -18.05 -1.32
N GLU A 279 16.25 -18.13 -1.40
CA GLU A 279 16.98 -19.39 -1.58
C GLU A 279 16.91 -20.28 -0.33
N GLU A 280 16.92 -19.69 0.86
CA GLU A 280 16.70 -20.41 2.12
C GLU A 280 15.26 -20.94 2.24
N HIS A 281 14.26 -20.13 1.86
CA HIS A 281 12.85 -20.51 1.92
C HIS A 281 12.47 -21.54 0.84
N ASP A 282 12.80 -21.26 -0.42
CA ASP A 282 12.44 -22.08 -1.59
C ASP A 282 13.58 -22.16 -2.60
N ARG A 283 14.52 -23.07 -2.30
CA ARG A 283 15.67 -23.34 -3.16
C ARG A 283 15.28 -23.88 -4.54
N VAL A 284 14.14 -24.55 -4.67
CA VAL A 284 13.70 -25.14 -5.95
C VAL A 284 13.31 -24.02 -6.91
N VAL A 285 12.45 -23.11 -6.47
CA VAL A 285 12.04 -21.94 -7.26
C VAL A 285 13.25 -21.06 -7.56
N SER A 286 14.13 -20.83 -6.57
CA SER A 286 15.34 -20.02 -6.76
C SER A 286 16.26 -20.57 -7.87
N ASN A 287 16.48 -21.89 -7.92
CA ASN A 287 17.29 -22.50 -8.97
C ASN A 287 16.61 -22.48 -10.33
N ARG A 288 15.29 -22.69 -10.39
CA ARG A 288 14.51 -22.57 -11.64
C ARG A 288 14.60 -21.17 -12.22
N PHE A 289 14.49 -20.15 -11.36
CA PHE A 289 14.57 -18.75 -11.78
C PHE A 289 15.95 -18.39 -12.36
N LYS A 290 17.04 -18.87 -11.73
CA LYS A 290 18.40 -18.74 -12.26
C LYS A 290 18.53 -19.41 -13.65
N GLY A 291 18.00 -20.63 -13.81
CA GLY A 291 18.02 -21.34 -15.09
C GLY A 291 17.23 -20.62 -16.19
N LEU A 292 16.01 -20.15 -15.88
CA LEU A 292 15.19 -19.37 -16.81
C LEU A 292 15.92 -18.11 -17.30
N GLU A 293 16.58 -17.37 -16.41
CA GLU A 293 17.36 -16.19 -16.79
C GLU A 293 18.55 -16.56 -17.70
N GLU A 294 19.25 -17.66 -17.41
CA GLU A 294 20.34 -18.19 -18.24
C GLU A 294 19.87 -18.61 -19.64
N ASP A 295 18.72 -19.29 -19.74
CA ASP A 295 18.12 -19.73 -21.00
C ASP A 295 17.66 -18.54 -21.85
N MET A 296 17.04 -17.53 -21.22
CA MET A 296 16.68 -16.26 -21.87
C MET A 296 17.88 -15.53 -22.47
N ASN A 297 18.94 -15.35 -21.68
CA ASN A 297 20.16 -14.68 -22.15
C ASN A 297 20.89 -15.51 -23.24
N SER A 298 20.79 -16.83 -23.20
CA SER A 298 21.37 -17.71 -24.21
C SER A 298 20.63 -17.66 -25.56
N PHE A 299 19.31 -17.43 -25.53
CA PHE A 299 18.51 -17.26 -26.74
C PHE A 299 18.69 -15.86 -27.36
N PHE A 300 18.73 -14.81 -26.52
CA PHE A 300 18.90 -13.41 -26.94
C PHE A 300 20.29 -12.87 -26.60
N VAL A 301 21.33 -13.48 -27.17
CA VAL A 301 22.75 -13.20 -26.85
C VAL A 301 23.22 -11.75 -27.06
N ASP A 302 22.49 -10.96 -27.84
CA ASP A 302 22.79 -9.54 -28.10
C ASP A 302 21.95 -8.57 -27.27
N ARG A 303 21.17 -9.09 -26.32
CA ARG A 303 20.32 -8.31 -25.40
C ARG A 303 20.68 -8.67 -23.96
N THR A 304 20.41 -7.72 -23.07
CA THR A 304 20.48 -7.95 -21.63
C THR A 304 19.10 -8.39 -21.14
N ILE A 305 19.02 -9.46 -20.38
CA ILE A 305 17.80 -9.89 -19.71
C ILE A 305 18.11 -10.14 -18.24
N GLN A 306 17.41 -9.45 -17.36
CA GLN A 306 17.52 -9.61 -15.91
C GLN A 306 16.13 -9.85 -15.32
N LEU A 307 15.99 -10.92 -14.55
CA LEU A 307 14.74 -11.24 -13.89
C LEU A 307 14.75 -10.75 -12.44
N VAL A 308 13.67 -10.10 -12.04
CA VAL A 308 13.38 -9.78 -10.63
C VAL A 308 11.95 -10.18 -10.36
N SER A 309 11.74 -11.07 -9.40
CA SER A 309 10.38 -11.51 -9.06
C SER A 309 10.05 -11.36 -7.59
N LYS A 310 8.74 -11.33 -7.32
CA LYS A 310 8.13 -11.33 -6.00
C LYS A 310 7.18 -12.50 -5.90
N GLY A 311 7.51 -13.47 -5.04
CA GLY A 311 6.64 -14.60 -4.72
C GLY A 311 5.84 -14.31 -3.46
N THR A 312 4.53 -14.51 -3.50
CA THR A 312 3.66 -14.43 -2.32
C THR A 312 3.34 -15.84 -1.86
N TYR A 313 3.57 -16.12 -0.58
CA TYR A 313 3.39 -17.42 0.05
C TYR A 313 2.38 -17.33 1.19
N ILE A 314 1.66 -18.42 1.44
CA ILE A 314 0.95 -18.66 2.70
C ILE A 314 1.55 -19.93 3.31
N GLY A 315 2.22 -19.79 4.44
CA GLY A 315 3.03 -20.88 5.00
C GLY A 315 4.17 -21.24 4.05
N SER A 316 4.22 -22.50 3.61
CA SER A 316 5.19 -22.98 2.60
C SER A 316 4.67 -22.93 1.16
N ASP A 317 3.39 -22.62 0.97
CA ASP A 317 2.73 -22.80 -0.31
C ASP A 317 2.71 -21.47 -1.08
N MET A 318 3.35 -21.44 -2.25
CA MET A 318 3.31 -20.30 -3.14
C MET A 318 1.89 -20.09 -3.64
N GLN A 319 1.38 -18.87 -3.48
CA GLN A 319 0.06 -18.48 -3.93
C GLN A 319 0.10 -17.79 -5.29
N LYS A 320 1.16 -17.03 -5.58
CA LYS A 320 1.38 -16.34 -6.86
C LYS A 320 2.82 -15.90 -7.04
N MET A 321 3.19 -15.62 -8.28
CA MET A 321 4.47 -15.02 -8.65
C MET A 321 4.27 -13.78 -9.52
N VAL A 322 4.99 -12.70 -9.23
CA VAL A 322 5.11 -11.54 -10.13
C VAL A 322 6.54 -11.47 -10.65
N ILE A 323 6.74 -11.62 -11.96
CA ILE A 323 8.04 -11.61 -12.62
C ILE A 323 8.21 -10.31 -13.42
N ASN A 324 9.24 -9.55 -13.11
CA ASN A 324 9.69 -8.43 -13.92
C ASN A 324 10.89 -8.87 -14.77
N VAL A 325 10.68 -8.93 -16.08
CA VAL A 325 11.74 -9.16 -17.07
C VAL A 325 12.27 -7.79 -17.48
N ASN A 326 13.45 -7.41 -17.01
CA ASN A 326 14.08 -6.16 -17.41
C ASN A 326 15.01 -6.42 -18.59
N THR A 327 14.81 -5.70 -19.69
CA THR A 327 15.60 -5.90 -20.92
C THR A 327 15.89 -4.60 -21.66
N ASP A 328 16.96 -4.59 -22.46
CA ASP A 328 17.34 -3.48 -23.34
C ASP A 328 16.75 -3.61 -24.77
N MET A 329 15.84 -4.57 -24.99
CA MET A 329 15.08 -4.68 -26.25
C MET A 329 14.31 -3.40 -26.54
N THR A 330 14.37 -2.94 -27.79
CA THR A 330 13.71 -1.71 -28.25
C THR A 330 12.79 -1.93 -29.44
N LYS A 331 12.90 -3.07 -30.13
CA LYS A 331 12.08 -3.34 -31.32
C LYS A 331 10.88 -4.19 -30.95
N TYR A 332 9.71 -3.77 -31.43
CA TYR A 332 8.45 -4.52 -31.26
C TYR A 332 8.58 -6.00 -31.64
N GLY A 333 9.23 -6.31 -32.77
CA GLY A 333 9.44 -7.70 -33.21
C GLY A 333 10.30 -8.54 -32.26
N GLU A 334 11.23 -7.92 -31.53
CA GLU A 334 12.05 -8.62 -30.51
C GLU A 334 11.19 -8.98 -29.30
N ILE A 335 10.33 -8.06 -28.85
CA ILE A 335 9.38 -8.30 -27.77
C ILE A 335 8.38 -9.40 -28.16
N VAL A 336 7.84 -9.37 -29.38
CA VAL A 336 6.95 -10.43 -29.88
C VAL A 336 7.66 -11.79 -29.87
N GLY A 337 8.90 -11.85 -30.37
CA GLY A 337 9.68 -13.08 -30.36
C GLY A 337 9.97 -13.59 -28.94
N PHE A 338 10.32 -12.69 -28.02
CA PHE A 338 10.56 -13.02 -26.62
C PHE A 338 9.32 -13.63 -25.96
N VAL A 339 8.19 -12.95 -26.07
CA VAL A 339 6.92 -13.39 -25.48
C VAL A 339 6.52 -14.75 -26.06
N GLN A 340 6.64 -14.95 -27.37
CA GLN A 340 6.31 -16.23 -28.00
C GLN A 340 7.23 -17.38 -27.58
N ALA A 341 8.52 -17.11 -27.38
CA ALA A 341 9.50 -18.12 -27.01
C ALA A 341 9.36 -18.56 -25.55
N PHE A 342 9.23 -17.60 -24.63
CA PHE A 342 9.38 -17.87 -23.19
C PHE A 342 8.07 -17.94 -22.40
N THR A 343 6.93 -17.49 -22.96
CA THR A 343 5.64 -17.66 -22.26
C THR A 343 5.32 -19.13 -21.96
N PRO A 344 5.46 -20.09 -22.91
CA PRO A 344 5.21 -21.50 -22.63
C PRO A 344 6.20 -22.08 -21.60
N GLU A 345 7.47 -21.70 -21.68
CA GLU A 345 8.50 -22.17 -20.76
C GLU A 345 8.25 -21.72 -19.32
N ILE A 346 7.83 -20.46 -19.13
CA ILE A 346 7.45 -19.95 -17.80
C ILE A 346 6.21 -20.67 -17.28
N GLN A 347 5.22 -20.96 -18.13
CA GLN A 347 4.03 -21.72 -17.74
C GLN A 347 4.37 -23.14 -17.28
N ASP A 348 5.30 -23.81 -17.95
CA ASP A 348 5.77 -25.14 -17.55
C ASP A 348 6.47 -25.13 -16.18
N PHE A 349 7.11 -24.01 -15.80
CA PHE A 349 7.76 -23.86 -14.48
C PHE A 349 6.79 -23.60 -13.33
N PHE A 350 5.66 -22.94 -13.61
CA PHE A 350 4.63 -22.57 -12.64
C PHE A 350 3.24 -23.10 -13.08
N PRO A 351 3.04 -24.43 -13.08
CA PRO A 351 1.83 -25.02 -13.64
C PRO A 351 0.60 -24.88 -12.72
N HIS A 352 0.79 -24.50 -11.45
CA HIS A 352 -0.26 -24.55 -10.43
C HIS A 352 -0.56 -23.18 -9.80
N GLU A 353 0.32 -22.20 -9.99
CA GLU A 353 0.22 -20.88 -9.39
C GLU A 353 0.04 -19.82 -10.49
N PRO A 354 -0.81 -18.80 -10.27
CA PRO A 354 -0.90 -17.68 -11.18
C PRO A 354 0.43 -16.92 -11.25
N VAL A 355 0.86 -16.57 -12.46
CA VAL A 355 2.08 -15.81 -12.72
C VAL A 355 1.78 -14.56 -13.55
N TYR A 356 2.18 -13.41 -13.03
CA TYR A 356 2.10 -12.13 -13.70
C TYR A 356 3.48 -11.76 -14.23
N ILE A 357 3.62 -11.55 -15.52
CA ILE A 357 4.91 -11.23 -16.14
C ILE A 357 4.83 -9.84 -16.77
N TYR A 358 5.81 -9.01 -16.43
CA TYR A 358 5.98 -7.67 -16.98
C TYR A 358 7.32 -7.58 -17.69
N VAL A 359 7.27 -7.44 -19.02
CA VAL A 359 8.47 -7.18 -19.82
C VAL A 359 8.69 -5.67 -19.84
N LYS A 360 9.77 -5.23 -19.21
CA LYS A 360 10.13 -3.84 -19.00
C LYS A 360 11.35 -3.47 -19.82
N THR A 361 11.23 -2.39 -20.58
CA THR A 361 12.29 -1.76 -21.36
C THR A 361 12.59 -0.37 -20.80
N PRO A 362 13.63 0.32 -21.27
CA PRO A 362 13.88 1.72 -20.88
C PRO A 362 12.71 2.68 -21.19
N GLU A 363 11.82 2.31 -22.12
CA GLU A 363 10.65 3.09 -22.51
C GLU A 363 9.41 2.80 -21.65
N GLY A 364 9.43 1.73 -20.85
CA GLY A 364 8.31 1.33 -19.99
C GLY A 364 7.97 -0.15 -20.11
N THR A 365 6.73 -0.51 -19.77
CA THR A 365 6.26 -1.89 -19.90
C THR A 365 5.92 -2.17 -21.36
N ALA A 366 6.67 -3.06 -22.01
CA ALA A 366 6.48 -3.45 -23.41
C ALA A 366 5.56 -4.65 -23.58
N ALA A 367 5.43 -5.52 -22.56
CA ALA A 367 4.44 -6.58 -22.56
C ALA A 367 3.94 -6.91 -21.15
N THR A 368 2.69 -7.35 -21.08
CA THR A 368 2.03 -7.88 -19.89
C THR A 368 1.48 -9.26 -20.23
N ILE A 369 1.81 -10.24 -19.40
CA ILE A 369 1.35 -11.62 -19.57
C ILE A 369 0.75 -12.08 -18.24
N LEU A 370 -0.40 -12.72 -18.30
CA LEU A 370 -1.02 -13.41 -17.19
C LEU A 370 -1.11 -14.91 -17.53
N LEU A 371 -0.47 -15.71 -16.69
CA LEU A 371 -0.59 -17.16 -16.69
C LEU A 371 -1.51 -17.55 -15.53
N GLU A 372 -2.64 -18.15 -15.86
CA GLU A 372 -3.55 -18.73 -14.88
C GLU A 372 -3.46 -20.27 -14.97
N PRO A 373 -3.55 -20.99 -13.84
CA PRO A 373 -3.54 -22.45 -13.85
C PRO A 373 -4.63 -23.00 -14.78
N GLU A 374 -4.25 -23.99 -15.60
CA GLU A 374 -5.16 -24.67 -16.54
C GLU A 374 -5.83 -23.77 -17.59
N GLN A 375 -5.35 -22.55 -17.80
CA GLN A 375 -5.86 -21.61 -18.80
C GLN A 375 -4.79 -21.26 -19.84
N GLU A 376 -5.25 -20.80 -21.01
CA GLU A 376 -4.35 -20.26 -22.03
C GLU A 376 -3.76 -18.92 -21.55
N PRO A 377 -2.48 -18.64 -21.83
CA PRO A 377 -1.84 -17.37 -21.47
C PRO A 377 -2.59 -16.16 -22.04
N ALA A 378 -2.93 -15.21 -21.17
CA ALA A 378 -3.45 -13.91 -21.58
C ALA A 378 -2.27 -12.97 -21.83
N VAL A 379 -2.02 -12.63 -23.10
CA VAL A 379 -0.87 -11.86 -23.54
C VAL A 379 -1.30 -10.50 -24.11
N HIS A 380 -0.66 -9.43 -23.65
CA HIS A 380 -0.77 -8.11 -24.24
C HIS A 380 0.62 -7.53 -24.50
N ILE A 381 0.91 -7.20 -25.77
CA ILE A 381 2.14 -6.50 -26.16
C ILE A 381 1.76 -5.05 -26.42
N HIS A 382 2.35 -4.14 -25.64
CA HIS A 382 2.08 -2.72 -25.72
C HIS A 382 2.77 -2.15 -26.97
N ASP A 383 2.02 -1.42 -27.77
CA ASP A 383 2.58 -0.63 -28.87
C ASP A 383 3.02 0.71 -28.30
N ASN A 384 4.31 0.83 -27.99
CA ASN A 384 4.92 2.12 -27.70
C ASN A 384 5.08 2.87 -29.03
N GLY A 385 3.95 3.34 -29.57
CA GLY A 385 3.90 4.07 -30.82
C GLY A 385 4.74 5.35 -30.76
N SER A 386 5.82 5.34 -31.56
CA SER A 386 6.54 6.42 -32.26
C SER A 386 6.44 7.86 -31.75
#